data_AF-A0A0F9CRN5-F1
#
_entry.id   AF-A0A0F9CRN5-F1
#
_cell.length_a   1.000
_cell.length_b   1.000
_cell.length_c   1.000
_cell.angle_alpha   90.00
_cell.angle_beta   90.00
_cell.angle_gamma   90.00
#
_symmetry.space_group_name_H-M   'P 1'
#
loop_
_entity.id
_entity.type
_entity.pdbx_description
1 polymer ?
#
loop_
_entity_poly.entity_id
_entity_poly.type
_entity_poly.pdbx_seq_one_letter_code
_entity_poly.pdbx_strand_id
1 'polypeptide(L)'
;MNQMLRQPLTDSDIRRRTQIFTILDEIGEDLDLTETQFDRARQSYGAVGDWLSGSTDPLLVSVLVYLQGSSALGTAVKPIGRREFDVDLICFCAGIASGISPATLKAAVGNRLKEHATYVRILEEKKRCWRLNYAGDFHLDLSPTIANPVCGNRGELVPDRALKEWH
;
A
#
# COMPACT_ATOMS: atom_id res chain seq x y z
N MET A 1 -22.78 -7.75 41.77
CA MET A 1 -22.64 -6.28 41.85
C MET A 1 -21.17 -5.98 42.11
N ASN A 2 -20.35 -5.90 41.05
CA ASN A 2 -18.90 -5.66 41.20
C ASN A 2 -18.65 -4.15 41.39
N GLN A 3 -18.75 -3.67 42.62
CA GLN A 3 -18.14 -2.40 43.01
C GLN A 3 -16.66 -2.67 43.33
N MET A 4 -15.84 -2.75 42.30
CA MET A 4 -14.43 -2.40 42.45
C MET A 4 -14.38 -0.88 42.67
N LEU A 5 -14.30 -0.47 43.94
CA LEU A 5 -13.96 0.89 44.32
C LEU A 5 -12.62 1.24 43.67
N ARG A 6 -12.65 1.98 42.55
CA ARG A 6 -11.46 2.65 42.01
C ARG A 6 -11.01 3.61 43.10
N GLN A 7 -9.92 3.30 43.80
CA GLN A 7 -9.30 4.26 44.69
C GLN A 7 -8.98 5.54 43.88
N PRO A 8 -9.28 6.73 44.43
CA PRO A 8 -8.92 7.98 43.77
C PRO A 8 -7.40 8.04 43.60
N LEU A 9 -6.97 8.50 42.42
CA LEU A 9 -5.55 8.62 42.10
C LEU A 9 -4.91 9.68 42.98
N THR A 10 -3.69 9.41 43.45
CA THR A 10 -2.87 10.43 44.08
C THR A 10 -2.33 11.41 43.03
N ASP A 11 -1.93 12.61 43.44
CA ASP A 11 -1.26 13.56 42.55
C ASP A 11 0.02 12.97 41.91
N SER A 12 0.73 12.09 42.63
CA SER A 12 1.87 11.36 42.08
C SER A 12 1.47 10.35 41.01
N ASP A 13 0.35 9.64 41.19
CA ASP A 13 -0.17 8.72 40.18
C ASP A 13 -0.61 9.46 38.92
N ILE A 14 -1.24 10.63 39.08
CA ILE A 14 -1.65 11.50 37.97
C ILE A 14 -0.42 11.97 37.19
N ARG A 15 0.59 12.53 37.87
CA ARG A 15 1.84 12.99 37.23
C ARG A 15 2.56 11.86 36.49
N ARG A 16 2.69 10.69 37.11
CA ARG A 16 3.35 9.53 36.47
C ARG A 16 2.59 9.07 35.23
N ARG A 17 1.26 9.03 35.29
CA ARG A 17 0.43 8.68 34.12
C ARG A 17 0.60 9.70 33.01
N THR A 18 0.56 11.00 33.31
CA THR A 18 0.79 12.05 32.31
C THR A 18 2.15 11.88 31.64
N GLN A 19 3.22 11.67 32.41
CA GLN A 19 4.55 11.43 31.84
C GLN A 19 4.60 10.22 30.91
N ILE A 20 3.95 9.10 31.30
CA ILE A 20 3.87 7.91 30.46
C ILE A 20 3.11 8.20 29.18
N PHE A 21 1.95 8.87 29.25
CA PHE A 21 1.17 9.23 28.06
C PHE A 21 1.96 10.15 27.14
N THR A 22 2.64 11.17 27.67
CA THR A 22 3.50 12.05 26.87
C THR A 22 4.58 11.26 26.12
N ILE A 23 5.26 10.32 26.77
CA ILE A 23 6.27 9.49 26.10
C ILE A 23 5.63 8.60 25.02
N LEU A 24 4.45 8.03 25.29
CA LEU A 24 3.75 7.20 24.30
C LEU A 24 3.27 8.01 23.10
N ASP A 25 2.79 9.24 23.33
CA ASP A 25 2.38 10.17 22.28
C ASP A 25 3.60 10.57 21.42
N GLU A 26 4.72 10.94 22.04
CA GLU A 26 5.98 11.26 21.34
C GLU A 26 6.49 10.09 20.48
N ILE A 27 6.38 8.85 20.99
CA ILE A 27 6.73 7.65 20.20
C ILE A 27 5.76 7.47 19.03
N GLY A 28 4.47 7.70 19.24
CA GLY A 28 3.47 7.65 18.17
C GLY A 28 3.78 8.65 17.05
N GLU A 29 4.03 9.91 17.42
CA GLU A 29 4.34 10.98 16.48
C GLU A 29 5.62 10.72 15.67
N ASP A 30 6.65 10.10 16.28
CA ASP A 30 7.89 9.76 15.57
C ASP A 30 7.68 8.62 14.55
N LEU A 31 6.86 7.64 14.90
CA LEU A 31 6.53 6.49 14.05
C LEU A 31 5.58 6.86 12.90
N ASP A 32 4.67 7.80 13.14
CA ASP A 32 3.65 8.20 12.18
C ASP A 32 4.24 8.88 10.93
N LEU A 33 3.54 8.72 9.81
CA LEU A 33 3.84 9.46 8.59
C LEU A 33 3.44 10.92 8.78
N THR A 34 4.30 11.83 8.33
CA THR A 34 3.92 13.25 8.29
C THR A 34 2.90 13.49 7.17
N GLU A 35 2.07 14.52 7.31
CA GLU A 35 1.11 14.92 6.26
C GLU A 35 1.78 15.12 4.90
N THR A 36 2.96 15.74 4.87
CA THR A 36 3.75 15.92 3.65
C THR A 36 4.18 14.61 3.02
N GLN A 37 4.58 13.61 3.82
CA GLN A 37 4.93 12.29 3.30
C GLN A 37 3.72 11.59 2.69
N PHE A 38 2.58 11.67 3.36
CA PHE A 38 1.32 11.11 2.88
C PHE A 38 0.87 11.78 1.57
N ASP A 39 0.88 13.11 1.50
CA ASP A 39 0.49 13.86 0.30
C ASP A 39 1.40 13.57 -0.89
N ARG A 40 2.71 13.44 -0.65
CA ARG A 40 3.66 13.07 -1.69
C ARG A 40 3.42 11.66 -2.21
N ALA A 41 3.15 10.71 -1.33
CA ALA A 41 2.74 9.36 -1.71
C ALA A 41 1.44 9.39 -2.52
N ARG A 42 0.46 10.19 -2.08
CA ARG A 42 -0.83 10.40 -2.75
C ARG A 42 -0.71 10.92 -4.17
N GLN A 43 0.05 11.98 -4.36
CA GLN A 43 0.32 12.52 -5.69
C GLN A 43 1.02 11.50 -6.58
N SER A 44 1.97 10.75 -6.01
CA SER A 44 2.76 9.76 -6.75
C SER A 44 1.92 8.58 -7.21
N TYR A 45 1.08 7.99 -6.35
CA TYR A 45 0.20 6.89 -6.78
C TYR A 45 -0.93 7.36 -7.70
N GLY A 46 -1.41 8.60 -7.54
CA GLY A 46 -2.38 9.20 -8.46
C GLY A 46 -1.80 9.30 -9.87
N ALA A 47 -0.60 9.84 -10.00
CA ALA A 47 0.11 9.92 -11.29
C ALA A 47 0.36 8.55 -11.93
N VAL A 48 0.67 7.52 -11.13
CA VAL A 48 0.80 6.14 -11.62
C VAL A 48 -0.54 5.60 -12.14
N GLY A 49 -1.64 5.85 -11.43
CA GLY A 49 -2.99 5.49 -11.87
C GLY A 49 -3.36 6.16 -13.19
N ASP A 50 -3.14 7.47 -13.31
CA ASP A 50 -3.37 8.24 -14.52
C ASP A 50 -2.55 7.69 -15.70
N TRP A 51 -1.27 7.38 -15.46
CA TRP A 51 -0.41 6.80 -16.49
C TRP A 51 -0.89 5.44 -17.00
N LEU A 52 -1.34 4.57 -16.09
CA LEU A 52 -1.84 3.23 -16.44
C LEU A 52 -3.17 3.29 -17.17
N SER A 53 -4.09 4.17 -16.75
CA SER A 53 -5.40 4.33 -17.41
C SER A 53 -5.29 4.87 -18.84
N GLY A 54 -4.19 5.57 -19.18
CA GLY A 54 -3.89 6.00 -20.54
C GLY A 54 -3.28 4.91 -21.44
N SER A 55 -3.24 3.64 -21.00
CA SER A 55 -2.72 2.53 -21.78
C SER A 55 -3.61 2.19 -22.98
N THR A 56 -3.00 1.76 -24.08
CA THR A 56 -3.71 1.18 -25.22
C THR A 56 -3.71 -0.35 -25.20
N ASP A 57 -3.04 -0.97 -24.21
CA ASP A 57 -3.03 -2.42 -24.01
C ASP A 57 -4.45 -2.89 -23.65
N PRO A 58 -5.03 -3.87 -24.38
CA PRO A 58 -6.35 -4.43 -24.09
C PRO A 58 -6.53 -4.94 -22.65
N LEU A 59 -5.44 -5.34 -21.99
CA LEU A 59 -5.45 -5.83 -20.61
C LEU A 59 -5.58 -4.71 -19.57
N LEU A 60 -5.34 -3.46 -19.97
CA LEU A 60 -5.28 -2.29 -19.10
C LEU A 60 -6.35 -1.23 -19.44
N VAL A 61 -7.33 -1.57 -20.28
CA VAL A 61 -8.40 -0.64 -20.73
C VAL A 61 -9.26 -0.14 -19.58
N SER A 62 -9.44 -0.96 -18.54
CA SER A 62 -10.21 -0.59 -17.35
C SER A 62 -9.39 -0.88 -16.11
N VAL A 63 -8.54 0.08 -15.74
CA VAL A 63 -7.68 0.01 -14.55
C VAL A 63 -8.22 0.93 -13.46
N LEU A 64 -8.32 0.40 -12.25
CA LEU A 64 -8.54 1.16 -11.02
C LEU A 64 -7.32 1.00 -10.12
N VAL A 65 -6.70 2.11 -9.73
CA VAL A 65 -5.58 2.10 -8.77
C VAL A 65 -6.04 2.65 -7.43
N TYR A 66 -5.79 1.90 -6.36
CA TYR A 66 -6.19 2.30 -5.01
C TYR A 66 -5.26 1.73 -3.92
N LEU A 67 -5.28 2.37 -2.74
CA LEU A 67 -4.47 1.99 -1.58
C LEU A 67 -4.93 0.65 -1.00
N GLN A 68 -3.99 -0.16 -0.53
CA GLN A 68 -4.23 -1.36 0.25
C GLN A 68 -3.27 -1.42 1.45
N GLY A 69 -3.38 -2.47 2.26
CA GLY A 69 -2.43 -2.73 3.34
C GLY A 69 -2.48 -1.68 4.44
N SER A 70 -1.33 -1.46 5.08
CA SER A 70 -1.18 -0.49 6.18
C SER A 70 -1.47 0.94 5.72
N SER A 71 -1.13 1.26 4.46
CA SER A 71 -1.40 2.57 3.86
C SER A 71 -2.89 2.89 3.77
N ALA A 72 -3.73 1.91 3.40
CA ALA A 72 -5.17 2.09 3.35
C ALA A 72 -5.82 2.20 4.74
N LEU A 73 -5.22 1.55 5.75
CA LEU A 73 -5.74 1.52 7.12
C LEU A 73 -5.28 2.72 7.97
N GLY A 74 -4.38 3.56 7.45
CA GLY A 74 -3.77 4.63 8.22
C GLY A 74 -2.82 4.13 9.32
N THR A 75 -2.25 2.94 9.13
CA THR A 75 -1.32 2.29 10.08
C THR A 75 0.08 2.11 9.49
N ALA A 76 0.37 2.79 8.38
CA ALA A 76 1.72 2.81 7.81
C ALA A 76 2.64 3.61 8.75
N VAL A 77 3.78 3.02 9.08
CA VAL A 77 4.78 3.60 9.98
C VAL A 77 6.14 3.65 9.29
N LYS A 78 7.00 4.57 9.72
CA LYS A 78 8.41 4.60 9.32
C LYS A 78 9.16 3.45 9.99
N PRO A 79 9.89 2.59 9.24
CA PRO A 79 10.71 1.56 9.86
C PRO A 79 11.86 2.18 10.67
N ILE A 80 12.17 1.60 11.83
CA ILE A 80 13.27 2.09 12.68
C ILE A 80 14.59 2.09 11.89
N GLY A 81 15.26 3.25 11.86
CA GLY A 81 16.54 3.42 11.17
C GLY A 81 16.44 3.54 9.65
N ARG A 82 15.23 3.64 9.08
CA ARG A 82 15.00 3.93 7.66
C ARG A 82 14.06 5.11 7.50
N ARG A 83 14.24 5.86 6.41
CA ARG A 83 13.34 6.97 6.04
C ARG A 83 12.19 6.52 5.15
N GLU A 84 12.40 5.45 4.40
CA GLU A 84 11.44 4.93 3.42
C GLU A 84 10.40 4.04 4.10
N PHE A 85 9.13 4.32 3.81
CA PHE A 85 7.99 3.47 4.16
C PHE A 85 7.41 2.81 2.90
N ASP A 86 6.59 1.78 3.06
CA ASP A 86 5.95 1.09 1.95
C ASP A 86 4.51 1.61 1.72
N VAL A 87 4.16 1.80 0.45
CA VAL A 87 2.83 2.21 -0.03
C VAL A 87 2.29 1.09 -0.91
N ASP A 88 1.41 0.28 -0.35
CA ASP A 88 0.78 -0.84 -1.05
C ASP A 88 -0.39 -0.33 -1.91
N LEU A 89 -0.37 -0.70 -3.19
CA LEU A 89 -1.40 -0.38 -4.15
C LEU A 89 -1.92 -1.63 -4.85
N ILE A 90 -3.20 -1.57 -5.16
CA ILE A 90 -3.85 -2.49 -6.08
C ILE A 90 -4.01 -1.80 -7.43
N CYS A 91 -3.69 -2.51 -8.51
CA CYS A 91 -4.00 -2.18 -9.89
C CYS A 91 -5.07 -3.15 -10.39
N PHE A 92 -6.32 -2.86 -10.08
CA PHE A 92 -7.45 -3.71 -10.44
C PHE A 92 -7.79 -3.55 -11.91
N CYS A 93 -7.62 -4.62 -12.68
CA CYS A 93 -7.88 -4.67 -14.11
C CYS A 93 -9.27 -5.28 -14.34
N ALA A 94 -10.27 -4.42 -14.44
CA ALA A 94 -11.67 -4.82 -14.58
C ALA A 94 -11.94 -5.43 -15.96
N GLY A 95 -12.87 -6.39 -16.01
CA GLY A 95 -13.28 -7.05 -17.26
C GLY A 95 -12.29 -8.11 -17.78
N ILE A 96 -11.19 -8.36 -17.06
CA ILE A 96 -10.26 -9.44 -17.39
C ILE A 96 -10.76 -10.77 -16.82
N ALA A 97 -10.87 -11.78 -17.68
CA ALA A 97 -11.26 -13.13 -17.28
C ALA A 97 -10.11 -13.86 -16.56
N SER A 98 -10.46 -14.78 -15.65
CA SER A 98 -9.51 -15.61 -14.90
C SER A 98 -8.66 -16.56 -15.77
N GLY A 99 -8.99 -16.71 -17.05
CA GLY A 99 -8.21 -17.50 -18.01
C GLY A 99 -6.87 -16.86 -18.42
N ILE A 100 -6.63 -15.58 -18.08
CA ILE A 100 -5.33 -14.94 -18.31
C ILE A 100 -4.33 -15.39 -17.25
N SER A 101 -3.10 -15.69 -17.67
CA SER A 101 -2.05 -16.05 -16.73
C SER A 101 -1.65 -14.83 -15.86
N PRO A 102 -1.38 -15.01 -14.56
CA PRO A 102 -0.94 -13.91 -13.71
C PRO A 102 0.36 -13.26 -14.21
N ALA A 103 1.24 -14.04 -14.84
CA ALA A 103 2.46 -13.54 -15.46
C ALA A 103 2.17 -12.60 -16.65
N THR A 104 1.14 -12.90 -17.46
CA THR A 104 0.73 -12.07 -18.59
C THR A 104 0.23 -10.71 -18.11
N LEU A 105 -0.67 -10.67 -17.14
CA LEU A 105 -1.18 -9.39 -16.63
C LEU A 105 -0.07 -8.58 -15.97
N LYS A 106 0.77 -9.23 -15.16
CA LYS A 106 1.91 -8.56 -14.54
C LYS A 106 2.88 -8.00 -15.58
N ALA A 107 3.14 -8.73 -16.66
CA ALA A 107 3.97 -8.24 -17.75
C ALA A 107 3.34 -7.02 -18.45
N ALA A 108 2.03 -7.01 -18.69
CA ALA A 108 1.33 -5.87 -19.29
C ALA A 108 1.49 -4.60 -18.44
N VAL A 109 1.21 -4.68 -17.13
CA VAL A 109 1.41 -3.56 -16.19
C VAL A 109 2.87 -3.10 -16.19
N GLY A 110 3.82 -4.04 -16.12
CA GLY A 110 5.25 -3.73 -16.10
C GLY A 110 5.74 -3.07 -17.39
N ASN A 111 5.26 -3.55 -18.55
CA ASN A 111 5.59 -2.96 -19.84
C ASN A 111 5.07 -1.54 -19.94
N ARG A 112 3.82 -1.31 -19.52
CA ARG A 112 3.25 0.03 -19.48
C ARG A 112 4.05 0.97 -18.57
N LEU A 113 4.50 0.50 -17.40
CA LEU A 113 5.37 1.30 -16.53
C LEU A 113 6.74 1.63 -17.18
N LYS A 114 7.32 0.69 -17.93
CA LYS A 114 8.62 0.88 -18.60
C LYS A 114 8.58 1.90 -19.75
N GLU A 115 7.40 2.17 -20.31
CA GLU A 115 7.22 3.22 -21.32
C GLU A 115 7.41 4.63 -20.73
N HIS A 116 7.24 4.80 -19.42
CA HIS A 116 7.43 6.10 -18.77
C HIS A 116 8.90 6.33 -18.42
N ALA A 117 9.47 7.43 -18.94
CA ALA A 117 10.90 7.75 -18.81
C ALA A 117 11.42 7.82 -17.36
N THR A 118 10.58 8.27 -16.43
CA THR A 118 10.91 8.29 -14.99
C THR A 118 10.79 6.90 -14.36
N TYR A 119 9.66 6.21 -14.57
CA TYR A 119 9.36 4.97 -13.85
C TYR A 119 10.34 3.87 -14.22
N VAL A 120 10.72 3.74 -15.49
CA VAL A 120 11.70 2.73 -15.94
C VAL A 120 13.02 2.77 -15.18
N ARG A 121 13.43 3.93 -14.66
CA ARG A 121 14.68 4.11 -13.91
C ARG A 121 14.59 3.69 -12.45
N ILE A 122 13.39 3.66 -11.89
CA ILE A 122 13.13 3.35 -10.48
C ILE A 122 12.30 2.06 -10.30
N LEU A 123 11.95 1.40 -11.41
CA LEU A 123 11.12 0.21 -11.44
C LEU A 123 11.92 -1.04 -11.09
N GLU A 124 11.40 -1.80 -10.13
CA GLU A 124 11.92 -3.09 -9.73
C GLU A 124 10.80 -4.14 -9.80
N GLU A 125 11.11 -5.30 -10.38
CA GLU A 125 10.17 -6.41 -10.39
C GLU A 125 10.25 -7.21 -9.08
N LYS A 126 9.13 -7.33 -8.34
CA LYS A 126 9.04 -8.19 -7.16
C LYS A 126 8.26 -9.47 -7.46
N LYS A 127 8.04 -10.33 -6.46
CA LYS A 127 7.33 -11.61 -6.64
C LYS A 127 5.88 -11.42 -7.09
N ARG A 128 5.14 -10.51 -6.45
CA ARG A 128 3.70 -10.28 -6.69
C ARG A 128 3.43 -8.92 -7.33
N CYS A 129 4.21 -7.90 -6.99
CA CYS A 129 4.02 -6.53 -7.43
C CYS A 129 5.14 -6.03 -8.35
N TRP A 130 4.94 -4.80 -8.85
CA TRP A 130 5.98 -3.92 -9.35
C TRP A 130 6.26 -2.85 -8.30
N ARG A 131 7.53 -2.66 -7.97
CA ARG A 131 7.96 -1.64 -7.01
C ARG A 131 8.53 -0.42 -7.75
N LEU A 132 8.06 0.77 -7.43
CA LEU A 132 8.71 2.03 -7.79
C LEU A 132 9.47 2.57 -6.58
N ASN A 133 10.79 2.69 -6.71
CA ASN A 133 11.68 3.10 -5.63
C ASN A 133 11.86 4.63 -5.61
N TYR A 134 11.06 5.35 -4.82
CA TYR A 134 11.25 6.78 -4.58
C TYR A 134 12.30 6.96 -3.47
N ALA A 135 13.57 6.96 -3.90
CA ALA A 135 14.72 6.91 -3.01
C ALA A 135 14.69 8.01 -1.93
N GLY A 136 14.83 7.60 -0.68
CA GLY A 136 14.79 8.46 0.50
C GLY A 136 13.38 8.82 1.00
N ASP A 137 12.32 8.45 0.27
CA ASP A 137 10.94 8.81 0.57
C ASP A 137 10.07 7.58 0.87
N PHE A 138 9.79 6.73 -0.13
CA PHE A 138 8.94 5.54 0.02
C PHE A 138 9.10 4.55 -1.15
N HIS A 139 8.62 3.33 -0.95
CA HIS A 139 8.42 2.35 -2.01
C HIS A 139 6.95 2.27 -2.35
N LEU A 140 6.62 2.36 -3.64
CA LEU A 140 5.26 2.15 -4.12
C LEU A 140 5.16 0.76 -4.73
N ASP A 141 4.39 -0.11 -4.09
CA ASP A 141 4.21 -1.51 -4.47
C ASP A 141 2.87 -1.73 -5.16
N LEU A 142 2.89 -1.80 -6.48
CA LEU A 142 1.71 -1.96 -7.31
C LEU A 142 1.46 -3.43 -7.65
N SER A 143 0.41 -4.02 -7.07
CA SER A 143 -0.03 -5.39 -7.34
C SER A 143 -1.13 -5.40 -8.41
N PRO A 144 -0.89 -5.97 -9.60
CA PRO A 144 -1.95 -6.19 -10.59
C PRO A 144 -2.97 -7.20 -10.07
N THR A 145 -4.25 -6.92 -10.18
CA THR A 145 -5.31 -7.84 -9.74
C THR A 145 -6.44 -7.95 -10.74
N ILE A 146 -7.22 -9.03 -10.61
CA ILE A 146 -8.47 -9.26 -11.33
C ILE A 146 -9.57 -9.65 -10.37
N ALA A 147 -10.83 -9.62 -10.82
CA ALA A 147 -11.95 -10.04 -10.01
C ALA A 147 -11.83 -11.54 -9.66
N ASN A 148 -12.14 -11.90 -8.40
CA ASN A 148 -12.25 -13.29 -8.00
C ASN A 148 -13.70 -13.79 -8.22
N PRO A 149 -13.98 -14.59 -9.25
CA PRO A 149 -15.35 -15.01 -9.57
C PRO A 149 -15.96 -15.95 -8.53
N VAL A 150 -15.14 -16.59 -7.68
CA VAL A 150 -15.61 -17.54 -6.66
C VAL A 150 -15.76 -16.90 -5.28
N CYS A 151 -15.40 -15.63 -5.13
CA CYS A 151 -15.53 -14.91 -3.86
C CYS A 151 -16.83 -14.10 -3.80
N GLY A 152 -17.80 -14.56 -3.00
CA GLY A 152 -19.08 -13.84 -2.80
C GLY A 152 -18.95 -12.43 -2.23
N ASN A 153 -17.82 -12.11 -1.61
CA ASN A 153 -17.51 -10.79 -1.03
C ASN A 153 -16.74 -9.87 -1.99
N ARG A 154 -16.74 -10.18 -3.31
CA ARG A 154 -16.02 -9.40 -4.33
C ARG A 154 -14.52 -9.31 -4.07
N GLY A 155 -13.93 -10.41 -3.61
CA GLY A 155 -12.48 -10.52 -3.48
C GLY A 155 -11.79 -10.37 -4.83
N GLU A 156 -10.49 -10.16 -4.78
CA GLU A 156 -9.63 -10.03 -5.96
C GLU A 156 -8.55 -11.11 -5.92
N LEU A 157 -8.03 -11.45 -7.10
CA LEU A 157 -6.93 -12.40 -7.25
C LEU A 157 -5.61 -11.65 -7.48
N VAL A 158 -4.59 -12.05 -6.74
CA VAL A 158 -3.24 -11.48 -6.79
C VAL A 158 -2.28 -12.48 -7.45
N PRO A 159 -1.35 -12.03 -8.32
CA PRO A 159 -0.39 -12.91 -8.98
C PRO A 159 0.66 -13.45 -8.00
N ASP A 160 1.02 -14.73 -8.13
CA ASP A 160 2.25 -15.28 -7.56
C ASP A 160 3.19 -15.74 -8.68
N ARG A 161 4.33 -15.04 -8.86
CA ARG A 161 5.32 -15.40 -9.89
C ARG A 161 5.93 -16.78 -9.69
N ALA A 162 6.11 -17.24 -8.45
CA ALA A 162 6.76 -18.53 -8.19
C ALA A 162 5.80 -19.69 -8.48
N LEU A 163 4.53 -19.53 -8.12
CA LEU A 163 3.50 -20.55 -8.32
C LEU A 163 2.87 -20.47 -9.71
N LYS A 164 3.02 -19.34 -10.42
CA LYS A 164 2.37 -19.03 -11.71
C LYS A 164 0.84 -19.10 -11.64
N GLU A 165 0.30 -18.93 -10.43
CA GLU A 165 -1.12 -19.07 -10.10
C GLU A 165 -1.68 -17.77 -9.52
N TRP A 166 -3.00 -17.67 -9.56
CA TRP A 166 -3.79 -16.63 -8.91
C TRP A 166 -4.07 -17.05 -7.46
N HIS A 167 -3.94 -16.12 -6.51
CA HIS A 167 -4.23 -16.34 -5.08
C HIS A 167 -5.21 -15.32 -4.54
#